data_AF-A0A815JLZ4-F1
#
_entry.id   AF-A0A815JLZ4-F1
#
_cell.length_a   1.000
_cell.length_b   1.000
_cell.length_c   1.000
_cell.angle_alpha   90.00
_cell.angle_beta   90.00
_cell.angle_gamma   90.00
#
_symmetry.space_group_name_H-M   'P 1'
#
loop_
_entity.id
_entity.type
_entity.pdbx_description
1 polymer ?
#
loop_
_entity_poly.entity_id
_entity_poly.type
_entity_poly.pdbx_seq_one_letter_code
_entity_poly.pdbx_strand_id
1 'polypeptide(L)'
;MDKLSKSLEVLKLLSTTTSETLVANNEKSRFDPTSISKEKIHHLNNITELLCSSSLIKSNNENYFKLLTASVETLFTTCDENDYDVRLAAEENLNKLVKNLKEANLTRIQVELHRIIKRNPNVGPRALKGALWRFAELASVIHPKKIRPFFEHLSAAFYSIAARPEDIVHEKLS
;
A
#
# COMPACT_ATOMS: atom_id res chain seq x y z
N MET A 1 -11.63 -13.16 8.60
CA MET A 1 -11.39 -13.05 7.15
C MET A 1 -12.48 -12.19 6.51
N ASP A 2 -13.76 -12.51 6.69
CA ASP A 2 -14.88 -11.75 6.10
C ASP A 2 -14.90 -10.26 6.46
N LYS A 3 -14.59 -9.91 7.72
CA LYS A 3 -14.46 -8.51 8.17
C LYS A 3 -13.38 -7.73 7.41
N LEU A 4 -12.27 -8.39 7.06
CA LEU A 4 -11.17 -7.80 6.32
C LEU A 4 -11.56 -7.58 4.86
N SER A 5 -12.15 -8.60 4.22
CA SER A 5 -12.66 -8.49 2.85
C SER A 5 -13.69 -7.36 2.73
N LYS A 6 -14.65 -7.29 3.65
CA LYS A 6 -15.67 -6.23 3.67
C LYS A 6 -15.04 -4.84 3.83
N SER A 7 -14.06 -4.69 4.72
CA SER A 7 -13.39 -3.40 4.91
C SER A 7 -12.60 -2.97 3.68
N LEU A 8 -11.98 -3.92 2.96
CA LEU A 8 -11.30 -3.65 1.70
C LEU A 8 -12.26 -3.22 0.59
N GLU A 9 -13.41 -3.88 0.48
CA GLU A 9 -14.45 -3.53 -0.51
C GLU A 9 -15.00 -2.13 -0.27
N VAL A 10 -15.35 -1.81 0.98
CA VAL A 10 -15.86 -0.48 1.34
C VAL A 10 -14.82 0.60 1.06
N LEU A 11 -13.56 0.40 1.46
CA LEU A 11 -12.50 1.39 1.21
C LEU A 11 -12.26 1.64 -0.29
N LYS A 12 -12.32 0.58 -1.11
CA LYS A 12 -12.23 0.71 -2.58
C LYS A 12 -13.40 1.50 -3.15
N LEU A 13 -14.61 1.23 -2.71
CA LEU A 13 -15.81 1.96 -3.14
C LEU A 13 -15.74 3.45 -2.78
N LEU A 14 -15.30 3.78 -1.56
CA LEU A 14 -15.12 5.17 -1.13
C LEU A 14 -14.07 5.89 -1.99
N SER A 15 -13.04 5.17 -2.45
CA SER A 15 -11.97 5.72 -3.29
C SER A 15 -12.46 6.00 -4.72
N THR A 16 -13.27 5.12 -5.32
CA THR A 16 -13.85 5.35 -6.66
C THR A 16 -14.94 6.42 -6.66
N THR A 17 -15.78 6.46 -5.63
CA THR A 17 -16.84 7.47 -5.46
C THR A 17 -16.28 8.89 -5.38
N THR A 18 -15.04 9.07 -4.89
CA THR A 18 -14.41 10.40 -4.86
C THR A 18 -14.00 10.88 -6.27
N SER A 19 -13.76 9.96 -7.22
CA SER A 19 -13.27 10.27 -8.57
C SER A 19 -14.40 10.43 -9.60
N GLU A 20 -15.50 9.67 -9.50
CA GLU A 20 -16.56 9.63 -10.52
C GLU A 20 -17.76 10.55 -10.21
N THR A 21 -18.05 10.83 -8.93
CA THR A 21 -19.31 11.52 -8.56
C THR A 21 -19.24 13.05 -8.66
N LEU A 22 -18.06 13.63 -8.84
CA LEU A 22 -17.91 15.10 -9.01
C LEU A 22 -18.19 15.57 -10.45
N VAL A 23 -18.25 14.66 -11.43
CA VAL A 23 -18.39 15.03 -12.86
C VAL A 23 -19.82 14.81 -13.39
N ALA A 24 -20.60 13.89 -12.80
CA ALA A 24 -21.85 13.45 -13.41
C ALA A 24 -23.13 14.13 -12.87
N ASN A 25 -23.21 14.47 -11.59
CA ASN A 25 -24.49 14.84 -10.98
C ASN A 25 -24.41 16.20 -10.28
N ASN A 26 -25.09 17.20 -10.85
CA ASN A 26 -25.37 18.53 -10.26
C ASN A 26 -26.30 18.44 -9.02
N GLU A 27 -26.09 17.47 -8.13
CA GLU A 27 -26.76 17.36 -6.84
C GLU A 27 -25.78 17.73 -5.72
N LYS A 28 -25.69 19.03 -5.43
CA LYS A 28 -25.10 19.55 -4.19
C LYS A 28 -25.99 19.13 -3.01
N SER A 29 -25.82 17.91 -2.48
CA SER A 29 -26.12 17.53 -1.08
C SER A 29 -26.17 16.01 -0.96
N ARG A 30 -25.16 15.40 -0.29
CA ARG A 30 -25.37 14.34 0.73
C ARG A 30 -24.12 13.74 1.36
N PHE A 31 -22.91 14.01 0.88
CA PHE A 31 -21.69 13.53 1.53
C PHE A 31 -20.76 14.69 1.91
N ASP A 32 -20.57 14.87 3.21
CA ASP A 32 -19.52 15.73 3.77
C ASP A 32 -18.16 15.07 3.47
N PRO A 33 -17.25 15.72 2.71
CA PRO A 33 -15.90 15.19 2.44
C PRO A 33 -15.17 14.76 3.71
N THR A 34 -15.38 15.49 4.81
CA THR A 34 -14.80 15.19 6.12
C THR A 34 -15.30 13.83 6.66
N SER A 35 -16.56 13.49 6.40
CA SER A 35 -17.15 12.21 6.80
C SER A 35 -16.58 11.05 6.00
N ILE A 36 -16.36 11.23 4.69
CA ILE A 36 -15.72 10.22 3.83
C ILE A 36 -14.30 9.94 4.30
N SER A 37 -13.51 10.99 4.56
CA SER A 37 -12.13 10.85 5.01
C SER A 37 -12.03 10.11 6.34
N LYS A 38 -12.91 10.42 7.30
CA LYS A 38 -13.02 9.68 8.56
C LYS A 38 -13.35 8.20 8.35
N GLU A 39 -14.25 7.89 7.44
CA GLU A 39 -14.63 6.51 7.13
C GLU A 39 -13.49 5.74 6.44
N LYS A 40 -12.78 6.38 5.49
CA LYS A 40 -11.56 5.81 4.88
C LYS A 40 -10.51 5.50 5.96
N ILE A 41 -10.23 6.45 6.85
CA ILE A 41 -9.29 6.28 7.97
C ILE A 41 -9.70 5.13 8.89
N HIS A 42 -10.99 5.03 9.22
CA HIS A 42 -11.52 3.91 10.01
C HIS A 42 -11.23 2.55 9.34
N HIS A 43 -11.49 2.42 8.05
CA HIS A 43 -11.23 1.18 7.33
C HIS A 43 -9.75 0.86 7.18
N LEU A 44 -8.87 1.85 6.98
CA LEU A 44 -7.41 1.67 6.97
C LEU A 44 -6.92 1.06 8.30
N ASN A 45 -7.40 1.61 9.42
CA ASN A 45 -7.05 1.13 10.75
C ASN A 45 -7.55 -0.31 10.98
N ASN A 46 -8.80 -0.59 10.62
CA ASN A 46 -9.39 -1.92 10.78
C ASN A 46 -8.67 -2.99 9.92
N ILE A 47 -8.36 -2.67 8.66
CA ILE A 47 -7.59 -3.54 7.76
C ILE A 47 -6.26 -3.92 8.41
N THR A 48 -5.52 -2.92 8.90
CA THR A 48 -4.18 -3.11 9.46
C THR A 48 -4.23 -3.88 10.78
N GLU A 49 -5.19 -3.59 11.66
CA GLU A 49 -5.38 -4.33 12.90
C GLU A 49 -5.65 -5.82 12.64
N LEU A 50 -6.55 -6.12 11.70
CA LEU A 50 -6.87 -7.50 11.34
C LEU A 50 -5.64 -8.22 10.74
N LEU A 51 -4.89 -7.58 9.85
CA LEU A 51 -3.69 -8.18 9.24
C LEU A 51 -2.56 -8.42 10.24
N CYS A 52 -2.42 -7.55 11.24
CA CYS A 52 -1.41 -7.67 12.29
C CYS A 52 -1.82 -8.64 13.41
N SER A 53 -3.07 -9.13 13.42
CA SER A 53 -3.51 -10.06 14.45
C SER A 53 -2.71 -11.37 14.40
N SER A 54 -2.18 -11.78 15.56
CA SER A 54 -1.30 -12.94 15.69
C SER A 54 -1.96 -14.24 15.19
N SER A 55 -3.28 -14.37 15.34
CA SER A 55 -4.05 -15.52 14.86
C SER A 55 -4.04 -15.64 13.33
N LEU A 56 -4.23 -14.53 12.61
CA LEU A 56 -4.24 -14.54 11.14
C LEU A 56 -2.85 -14.74 10.55
N ILE A 57 -1.83 -14.11 11.14
CA ILE A 57 -0.43 -14.31 10.72
C ILE A 57 -0.02 -15.78 10.86
N LYS A 58 -0.34 -16.41 12.00
CA LYS A 58 0.01 -17.82 12.26
C LYS A 58 -0.76 -18.80 11.38
N SER A 59 -1.94 -18.42 10.89
CA SER A 59 -2.74 -19.29 10.02
C SER A 59 -2.03 -19.63 8.71
N ASN A 60 -1.10 -18.77 8.26
CA ASN A 60 -0.22 -18.97 7.11
C ASN A 60 -0.91 -19.58 5.86
N ASN A 61 -2.18 -19.25 5.65
CA ASN A 61 -2.99 -19.85 4.60
C ASN A 61 -3.02 -18.97 3.34
N GLU A 62 -3.33 -19.59 2.20
CA GLU A 62 -3.34 -18.91 0.90
C GLU A 62 -4.32 -17.72 0.86
N ASN A 63 -5.45 -17.85 1.57
CA ASN A 63 -6.46 -16.80 1.65
C ASN A 63 -5.94 -15.56 2.40
N TYR A 64 -5.19 -15.74 3.49
CA TYR A 64 -4.53 -14.64 4.20
C TYR A 64 -3.58 -13.89 3.27
N PHE A 65 -2.79 -14.63 2.49
CA PHE A 65 -1.87 -14.05 1.54
C PHE A 65 -2.56 -13.26 0.44
N LYS A 66 -3.66 -13.74 -0.13
CA LYS A 66 -4.47 -12.98 -1.09
C LYS A 66 -4.99 -11.67 -0.49
N LEU A 67 -5.50 -11.72 0.74
CA LEU A 67 -5.98 -10.52 1.44
C LEU A 67 -4.86 -9.56 1.81
N LEU A 68 -3.69 -10.06 2.22
CA LEU A 68 -2.52 -9.24 2.51
C LEU A 68 -2.07 -8.50 1.23
N THR A 69 -1.93 -9.23 0.13
CA THR A 69 -1.61 -8.67 -1.19
C THR A 69 -2.60 -7.56 -1.57
N ALA A 70 -3.90 -7.81 -1.46
CA ALA A 70 -4.93 -6.81 -1.75
C ALA A 70 -4.87 -5.60 -0.82
N SER A 71 -4.58 -5.82 0.47
CA SER A 71 -4.54 -4.76 1.48
C SER A 71 -3.32 -3.86 1.35
N VAL A 72 -2.15 -4.44 1.12
CA VAL A 72 -0.92 -3.68 0.86
C VAL A 72 -1.11 -2.78 -0.36
N GLU A 73 -1.73 -3.33 -1.41
CA GLU A 73 -2.05 -2.57 -2.62
C GLU A 73 -3.01 -1.42 -2.34
N THR A 74 -4.12 -1.66 -1.62
CA THR A 74 -5.05 -0.59 -1.25
C THR A 74 -4.34 0.48 -0.42
N LEU A 75 -3.56 0.11 0.61
CA LEU A 75 -2.82 1.04 1.46
C LEU A 75 -1.87 1.92 0.65
N PHE A 76 -1.12 1.35 -0.28
CA PHE A 76 -0.23 2.12 -1.16
C PHE A 76 -1.01 3.06 -2.07
N THR A 77 -2.08 2.61 -2.72
CA THR A 77 -2.93 3.48 -3.54
C THR A 77 -3.49 4.64 -2.72
N THR A 78 -3.87 4.41 -1.47
CA THR A 78 -4.36 5.45 -0.56
C THR A 78 -3.28 6.47 -0.18
N CYS A 79 -1.99 6.14 -0.24
CA CYS A 79 -0.91 7.13 -0.06
C CYS A 79 -0.85 8.18 -1.18
N ASP A 80 -1.50 7.96 -2.32
CA ASP A 80 -1.58 8.93 -3.42
C ASP A 80 -2.88 9.75 -3.43
N GLU A 81 -3.77 9.55 -2.46
CA GLU A 81 -5.00 10.33 -2.31
C GLU A 81 -4.73 11.83 -2.10
N ASN A 82 -5.71 12.69 -2.44
CA ASN A 82 -5.56 14.14 -2.32
C ASN A 82 -5.73 14.64 -0.88
N ASP A 83 -6.49 13.91 -0.06
CA ASP A 83 -6.72 14.23 1.35
C ASP A 83 -5.48 13.91 2.19
N TYR A 84 -4.98 14.92 2.92
CA TYR A 84 -3.78 14.79 3.75
C TYR A 84 -3.95 13.81 4.92
N ASP A 85 -5.08 13.85 5.62
CA ASP A 85 -5.33 13.01 6.78
C ASP A 85 -5.46 11.55 6.37
N VAL A 86 -6.10 11.30 5.23
CA VAL A 86 -6.20 9.95 4.64
C VAL A 86 -4.83 9.42 4.23
N ARG A 87 -3.99 10.25 3.58
CA ARG A 87 -2.61 9.85 3.24
C ARG A 87 -1.79 9.54 4.48
N LEU A 88 -1.83 10.41 5.48
CA LEU A 88 -1.09 10.25 6.73
C LEU A 88 -1.49 8.96 7.43
N ALA A 89 -2.79 8.69 7.54
CA ALA A 89 -3.29 7.45 8.12
C ALA A 89 -2.82 6.21 7.33
N ALA A 90 -2.80 6.27 5.99
CA ALA A 90 -2.28 5.16 5.17
C ALA A 90 -0.78 4.91 5.42
N GLU A 91 0.03 5.96 5.53
CA GLU A 91 1.45 5.86 5.81
C GLU A 91 1.73 5.27 7.20
N GLU A 92 1.00 5.69 8.22
CA GLU A 92 1.09 5.15 9.58
C GLU A 92 0.71 3.66 9.62
N ASN A 93 -0.36 3.29 8.93
CA ASN A 93 -0.83 1.91 8.84
C ASN A 93 0.18 1.03 8.08
N LEU A 94 0.79 1.53 6.99
CA LEU A 94 1.88 0.84 6.31
C LEU A 94 3.09 0.63 7.23
N ASN A 95 3.49 1.64 8.01
CA ASN A 95 4.59 1.51 8.97
C ASN A 95 4.31 0.43 10.01
N LYS A 96 3.09 0.41 10.55
CA LYS A 96 2.65 -0.61 11.51
C LYS A 96 2.66 -2.01 10.90
N LEU A 97 2.13 -2.16 9.68
CA LEU A 97 2.09 -3.44 8.97
C LEU A 97 3.49 -3.96 8.66
N VAL A 98 4.37 -3.11 8.14
CA VAL A 98 5.76 -3.46 7.80
C VAL A 98 6.52 -3.89 9.05
N LYS A 99 6.39 -3.16 10.16
CA LYS A 99 7.04 -3.53 11.43
C LYS A 99 6.58 -4.92 11.91
N ASN A 100 5.28 -5.17 11.94
CA ASN A 100 4.73 -6.47 12.37
C ASN A 100 5.18 -7.60 11.45
N LEU A 101 5.11 -7.42 10.13
CA LEU A 101 5.51 -8.45 9.18
C LEU A 101 7.02 -8.64 9.10
N LYS A 102 7.84 -7.62 9.39
CA LYS A 102 9.29 -7.77 9.50
C LYS A 102 9.65 -8.80 10.58
N GLU A 103 8.97 -8.75 11.73
CA GLU A 103 9.20 -9.66 12.84
C GLU A 103 8.60 -11.06 12.57
N ALA A 104 7.40 -11.12 12.00
CA ALA A 104 6.70 -12.38 11.80
C ALA A 104 7.10 -13.15 10.53
N ASN A 105 7.32 -12.44 9.42
CA ASN A 105 7.60 -13.02 8.10
C ASN A 105 8.29 -12.01 7.17
N LEU A 106 9.57 -11.73 7.42
CA LEU A 106 10.38 -10.77 6.67
C LEU A 106 10.34 -10.99 5.16
N THR A 107 10.44 -12.25 4.70
CA THR A 107 10.38 -12.57 3.27
C THR A 107 9.07 -12.09 2.66
N ARG A 108 7.95 -12.24 3.37
CA ARG A 108 6.65 -11.89 2.82
C ARG A 108 6.54 -10.39 2.56
N ILE A 109 6.94 -9.55 3.50
CA ILE A 109 6.90 -8.10 3.30
C ILE A 109 7.88 -7.63 2.22
N GLN A 110 9.06 -8.25 2.11
CA GLN A 110 10.00 -7.98 1.01
C GLN A 110 9.37 -8.27 -0.37
N VAL A 111 8.64 -9.37 -0.51
CA VAL A 111 7.94 -9.73 -1.76
C VAL A 111 6.83 -8.73 -2.09
N GLU A 112 6.03 -8.31 -1.10
CA GLU A 112 4.96 -7.35 -1.34
C GLU A 112 5.49 -5.97 -1.76
N LEU A 113 6.53 -5.45 -1.08
CA LEU A 113 7.15 -4.18 -1.43
C LEU A 113 7.77 -4.23 -2.83
N HIS A 114 8.48 -5.31 -3.15
CA HIS A 114 9.04 -5.52 -4.48
C HIS A 114 7.95 -5.59 -5.56
N ARG A 115 6.81 -6.23 -5.27
CA ARG A 115 5.65 -6.28 -6.18
C ARG A 115 5.14 -4.88 -6.50
N ILE A 116 5.05 -3.99 -5.51
CA ILE A 116 4.62 -2.60 -5.72
C ILE A 116 5.61 -1.85 -6.61
N ILE A 117 6.92 -1.98 -6.34
CA ILE A 117 7.97 -1.33 -7.16
C ILE A 117 7.90 -1.83 -8.62
N LYS A 118 7.72 -3.14 -8.83
CA LYS A 118 7.59 -3.74 -10.17
C LYS A 118 6.40 -3.25 -10.99
N ARG A 119 5.41 -2.61 -10.37
CA ARG A 119 4.23 -2.08 -11.09
C ARG A 119 4.48 -0.71 -11.71
N ASN A 120 5.66 -0.11 -11.52
CA ASN A 120 6.06 1.07 -12.26
C ASN A 120 5.88 0.87 -13.79
N PRO A 121 5.35 1.85 -14.55
CA PRO A 121 4.98 3.22 -14.16
C PRO A 121 3.56 3.39 -13.58
N ASN A 122 2.79 2.32 -13.41
CA ASN A 122 1.36 2.38 -13.05
C ASN A 122 1.07 2.65 -11.56
N VAL A 123 2.10 2.96 -10.76
CA VAL A 123 1.96 3.28 -9.33
C VAL A 123 2.15 4.77 -9.16
N GLY A 124 1.34 5.38 -8.30
CA GLY A 124 1.45 6.81 -8.01
C GLY A 124 2.80 7.16 -7.35
N PRO A 125 3.25 8.41 -7.50
CA PRO A 125 4.60 8.80 -7.11
C PRO A 125 4.84 8.68 -5.59
N ARG A 126 3.83 8.93 -4.74
CA ARG A 126 3.97 8.79 -3.27
C ARG A 126 4.03 7.32 -2.87
N ALA A 127 3.17 6.48 -3.43
CA ALA A 127 3.22 5.04 -3.20
C ALA A 127 4.57 4.45 -3.61
N LEU A 128 5.08 4.84 -4.80
CA LEU A 128 6.37 4.36 -5.29
C LEU A 128 7.52 4.79 -4.36
N LYS A 129 7.58 6.07 -3.99
CA LYS A 129 8.56 6.58 -2.99
C LYS A 129 8.49 5.78 -1.69
N GLY A 130 7.27 5.59 -1.17
CA GLY A 130 7.03 4.87 0.07
C GLY A 130 7.48 3.41 0.01
N ALA A 131 7.29 2.74 -1.13
CA ALA A 131 7.70 1.35 -1.35
C ALA A 131 9.23 1.23 -1.50
N LEU A 132 9.87 2.14 -2.25
CA LEU A 132 11.33 2.18 -2.42
C LEU A 132 12.05 2.37 -1.09
N TRP A 133 11.63 3.37 -0.30
CA TRP A 133 12.21 3.63 1.01
C TRP A 133 12.16 2.41 1.93
N ARG A 134 10.96 1.82 2.08
CA ARG A 134 10.75 0.66 2.95
C ARG A 134 11.48 -0.59 2.44
N PHE A 135 11.56 -0.78 1.13
CA PHE A 135 12.31 -1.90 0.58
C PHE A 135 13.81 -1.75 0.84
N ALA A 136 14.37 -0.53 0.68
CA ALA A 136 15.77 -0.26 0.96
C ALA A 136 16.14 -0.57 2.42
N GLU A 137 15.28 -0.19 3.38
CA GLU A 137 15.46 -0.52 4.81
C GLU A 137 15.48 -2.04 5.10
N LEU A 138 14.88 -2.85 4.24
CA LEU A 138 14.82 -4.30 4.36
C LEU A 138 15.77 -5.04 3.42
N ALA A 139 16.45 -4.34 2.52
CA ALA A 139 17.27 -4.94 1.46
C ALA A 139 18.56 -5.58 2.01
N SER A 140 19.17 -4.96 3.02
CA SER A 140 20.42 -5.44 3.64
C SER A 140 20.29 -6.81 4.31
N VAL A 141 19.07 -7.21 4.69
CA VAL A 141 18.76 -8.48 5.34
C VAL A 141 18.14 -9.50 4.38
N ILE A 142 18.13 -9.24 3.07
CA ILE A 142 17.69 -10.22 2.07
C ILE A 142 18.65 -11.41 2.08
N HIS A 143 18.10 -12.61 2.19
CA HIS A 143 18.87 -13.84 2.17
C HIS A 143 19.64 -13.98 0.83
N PRO A 144 20.94 -14.36 0.82
CA PRO A 144 21.77 -14.39 -0.40
C PRO A 144 21.15 -15.12 -1.60
N LYS A 145 20.53 -16.28 -1.35
CA LYS A 145 19.81 -17.08 -2.36
C LYS A 145 18.66 -16.33 -3.07
N LYS A 146 18.11 -15.27 -2.47
CA LYS A 146 16.99 -14.47 -3.01
C LYS A 146 17.43 -13.16 -3.65
N ILE A 147 18.69 -12.74 -3.47
CA ILE A 147 19.20 -11.46 -4.01
C ILE A 147 19.03 -11.41 -5.53
N ARG A 148 19.46 -12.47 -6.23
CA ARG A 148 19.41 -12.53 -7.69
C ARG A 148 17.97 -12.36 -8.23
N PRO A 149 16.96 -13.12 -7.77
CA PRO A 149 15.56 -12.91 -8.17
C PRO A 149 15.00 -11.50 -7.92
N PHE A 150 15.38 -10.85 -6.81
CA PHE A 150 14.99 -9.46 -6.54
C PHE A 150 15.71 -8.49 -7.50
N PHE A 151 17.02 -8.66 -7.68
CA PHE A 151 17.85 -7.73 -8.45
C PHE A 151 17.56 -7.76 -9.95
N GLU A 152 17.36 -8.94 -10.54
CA GLU A 152 17.09 -9.08 -11.98
C GLU A 152 15.90 -8.22 -12.41
N HIS A 153 14.85 -8.18 -11.59
CA HIS A 153 13.66 -7.36 -11.87
C HIS A 153 13.83 -5.88 -11.52
N LEU A 154 14.57 -5.57 -10.46
CA LEU A 154 14.80 -4.19 -10.04
C LEU A 154 15.68 -3.43 -11.04
N SER A 155 16.64 -4.10 -11.69
CA SER A 155 17.55 -3.46 -12.66
C SER A 155 16.81 -2.76 -13.80
N ALA A 156 15.84 -3.43 -14.43
CA ALA A 156 15.00 -2.84 -15.46
C ALA A 156 14.02 -1.78 -14.91
N ALA A 157 13.52 -2.01 -13.69
CA ALA A 157 12.63 -1.05 -13.04
C ALA A 157 13.35 0.27 -12.73
N PHE A 158 14.62 0.26 -12.31
CA PHE A 158 15.36 1.47 -11.95
C PHE A 158 15.53 2.44 -13.11
N TYR A 159 15.79 1.97 -14.32
CA TYR A 159 15.85 2.85 -15.50
C TYR A 159 14.50 3.55 -15.74
N SER A 160 13.40 2.80 -15.65
CA SER A 160 12.05 3.36 -15.81
C SER A 160 11.65 4.28 -14.66
N ILE A 161 12.12 4.02 -13.44
CA ILE A 161 11.88 4.85 -12.27
C ILE A 161 12.68 6.15 -12.36
N ALA A 162 13.95 6.11 -12.79
CA ALA A 162 14.80 7.30 -12.96
C ALA A 162 14.35 8.20 -14.11
N ALA A 163 13.58 7.66 -15.05
CA ALA A 163 12.96 8.42 -16.14
C ALA A 163 11.63 9.09 -15.75
N ARG A 164 11.16 8.90 -14.50
CA ARG A 164 9.92 9.53 -14.04
C ARG A 164 10.09 11.05 -13.89
N PRO A 165 9.09 11.85 -14.27
CA PRO A 165 9.17 13.31 -14.15
C PRO A 165 8.97 13.81 -12.72
N GLU A 166 8.44 13.00 -11.79
CA GLU A 166 8.08 13.47 -10.46
C GLU A 166 9.28 13.50 -9.49
N ASP A 167 9.74 14.70 -9.12
CA ASP A 167 10.88 14.93 -8.21
C ASP A 167 10.79 14.15 -6.89
N ILE A 168 9.57 14.00 -6.36
CA ILE A 168 9.30 13.26 -5.12
C ILE A 168 9.80 11.81 -5.17
N VAL A 169 9.85 11.18 -6.36
CA VAL A 169 10.38 9.83 -6.54
C VAL A 169 11.90 9.83 -6.44
N HIS A 170 12.56 10.90 -6.92
CA HIS A 170 14.01 11.01 -6.98
C HIS A 170 14.65 11.32 -5.61
N GLU A 171 13.95 12.03 -4.72
CA GLU A 171 14.43 12.33 -3.35
C GLU A 171 14.89 11.11 -2.54
N LYS A 172 14.38 9.91 -2.87
CA LYS A 172 14.71 8.66 -2.17
C LYS A 172 15.55 7.68 -2.99
N LEU A 173 15.95 8.07 -4.20
CA LEU A 173 16.90 7.32 -5.02
C LEU A 173 18.35 7.78 -4.81
N SER A 174 18.56 9.02 -4.33
CA SER A 174 19.86 9.57 -3.91
C SER A 174 20.22 9.17 -2.49
#